data_AF-A0A9E4ZHP2-F1
#
_entry.id   AF-A0A9E4ZHP2-F1
#
_cell.length_a   1.000
_cell.length_b   1.000
_cell.length_c   1.000
_cell.angle_alpha   90.00
_cell.angle_beta   90.00
_cell.angle_gamma   90.00
#
_symmetry.space_group_name_H-M   'P 1'
#
loop_
_entity.id
_entity.type
_entity.pdbx_description
1 polymer ?
#
loop_
_entity_poly.entity_id
_entity_poly.type
_entity_poly.pdbx_seq_one_letter_code
_entity_poly.pdbx_strand_id
1 'polypeptide(L)'
;MLKRSLIAHIRLLKIWLCRNPQKVVYEPFIDYATGDIKEGSHYFKPLSRTIMQYEEHLEHKFDGEVGILERKHVQADGVVYIGKEANSIDEQELDVKKAQEFIDVEEIKRKILEMPQKEAERLGVGRNTFQGIKKRLKESGKLNLNTTAVKKLLNIICA
;
A
#
# COMPACT_ATOMS: atom_id res chain seq x y z
N MET A 1 -5.44 -23.71 7.47
CA MET A 1 -6.24 -22.53 7.08
C MET A 1 -7.63 -22.50 7.71
N LEU A 2 -8.38 -23.61 7.79
CA LEU A 2 -9.75 -23.62 8.35
C LEU A 2 -9.90 -23.11 9.81
N LYS A 3 -8.86 -23.21 10.65
CA LYS A 3 -8.96 -22.79 12.07
C LYS A 3 -8.95 -21.28 12.28
N ARG A 4 -8.43 -20.47 11.34
CA ARG A 4 -8.33 -19.00 11.51
C ARG A 4 -9.62 -18.26 11.11
N SER A 5 -10.30 -18.74 10.07
CA SER A 5 -11.60 -18.18 9.62
C SER A 5 -12.71 -18.41 10.66
N LEU A 6 -12.75 -19.58 11.30
CA LEU A 6 -13.72 -19.88 12.35
C LEU A 6 -13.56 -18.97 13.59
N ILE A 7 -12.33 -18.62 13.96
CA ILE A 7 -12.04 -17.77 15.13
C ILE A 7 -12.50 -16.32 14.87
N ALA A 8 -12.30 -15.80 13.66
CA ALA A 8 -12.76 -14.45 13.29
C ALA A 8 -14.29 -14.35 13.25
N HIS A 9 -14.96 -15.35 12.66
CA HIS A 9 -16.43 -15.42 12.62
C HIS A 9 -17.06 -15.55 14.01
N ILE A 10 -16.47 -16.33 14.92
CA ILE A 10 -16.95 -16.45 16.31
C ILE A 10 -16.78 -15.13 17.09
N ARG A 11 -15.76 -14.32 16.78
CA ARG A 11 -15.42 -13.10 17.53
C ARG A 11 -16.26 -11.88 17.11
N LEU A 12 -16.54 -11.73 15.82
CA LEU A 12 -17.47 -10.71 15.31
C LEU A 12 -18.90 -10.96 15.82
N LEU A 13 -19.31 -12.24 15.89
CA LEU A 13 -20.58 -12.62 16.49
C LEU A 13 -20.63 -12.23 17.98
N LYS A 14 -19.52 -12.36 18.72
CA LYS A 14 -19.45 -12.08 20.17
C LYS A 14 -19.53 -10.58 20.51
N ILE A 15 -18.89 -9.73 19.71
CA ILE A 15 -18.99 -8.26 19.85
C ILE A 15 -20.43 -7.79 19.56
N TRP A 16 -21.09 -8.37 18.54
CA TRP A 16 -22.49 -8.08 18.24
C TRP A 16 -23.46 -8.64 19.31
N LEU A 17 -23.05 -9.68 20.06
CA LEU A 17 -23.80 -10.30 21.17
C LEU A 17 -23.48 -9.73 22.57
N CYS A 18 -22.51 -8.82 22.71
CA CYS A 18 -22.19 -8.23 24.00
C CYS A 18 -23.27 -7.25 24.42
N ARG A 19 -24.27 -7.76 25.17
CA ARG A 19 -25.33 -6.98 25.84
C ARG A 19 -24.82 -5.86 26.76
N ASN A 20 -23.51 -5.77 27.03
CA ASN A 20 -22.90 -4.71 27.82
C ASN A 20 -21.58 -4.20 27.20
N PRO A 21 -21.59 -3.06 26.49
CA PRO A 21 -20.42 -2.51 25.81
C PRO A 21 -19.30 -2.08 26.77
N GLN A 22 -19.61 -1.86 28.06
CA GLN A 22 -18.60 -1.49 29.06
C GLN A 22 -17.63 -2.63 29.39
N LYS A 23 -17.98 -3.88 29.05
CA LYS A 23 -17.11 -5.06 29.29
C LYS A 23 -16.08 -5.29 28.19
N VAL A 24 -16.30 -4.74 26.99
CA VAL A 24 -15.44 -4.93 25.81
C VAL A 24 -14.00 -4.50 26.07
N VAL A 25 -13.82 -3.45 26.89
CA VAL A 25 -12.52 -2.88 27.26
C VAL A 25 -11.63 -3.87 28.03
N TYR A 26 -12.24 -4.88 28.66
CA TYR A 26 -11.54 -5.93 29.40
C TYR A 26 -11.43 -7.24 28.62
N GLU A 27 -12.01 -7.33 27.42
CA GLU A 27 -11.93 -8.56 26.63
C GLU A 27 -10.58 -8.65 25.91
N PRO A 28 -10.06 -9.87 25.71
CA PRO A 28 -8.85 -10.07 24.95
C PRO A 28 -9.07 -9.65 23.48
N PHE A 29 -8.10 -8.93 22.92
CA PHE A 29 -8.02 -8.52 21.51
C PHE A 29 -6.66 -8.92 20.91
N ILE A 30 -6.53 -8.93 19.58
CA ILE A 30 -5.24 -9.22 18.92
C ILE A 30 -4.55 -7.91 18.58
N ASP A 31 -3.28 -7.79 18.94
CA ASP A 31 -2.40 -6.76 18.42
C ASP A 31 -1.90 -7.16 17.03
N TYR A 32 -2.29 -6.43 15.99
CA TYR A 32 -1.91 -6.73 14.61
C TYR A 32 -0.43 -6.48 14.32
N ALA A 33 0.26 -5.64 15.10
CA ALA A 33 1.68 -5.37 14.90
C ALA A 33 2.55 -6.54 15.36
N THR A 34 2.15 -7.20 16.44
CA THR A 34 2.93 -8.28 17.09
C THR A 34 2.33 -9.67 16.86
N GLY A 35 1.02 -9.75 16.61
CA GLY A 35 0.26 -10.99 16.55
C GLY A 35 -0.18 -11.51 17.91
N ASP A 36 0.16 -10.82 18.99
CA ASP A 36 -0.11 -11.25 20.37
C ASP A 36 -1.55 -10.96 20.80
N ILE A 37 -2.07 -11.81 21.69
CA ILE A 37 -3.35 -11.56 22.35
C ILE A 37 -3.09 -10.68 23.57
N LYS A 38 -3.68 -9.49 23.56
CA LYS A 38 -3.60 -8.50 24.65
C LYS A 38 -4.96 -8.37 25.33
N GLU A 39 -4.97 -8.05 26.61
CA GLU A 39 -6.18 -7.91 27.42
C GLU A 39 -6.01 -6.75 28.41
N GLY A 40 -7.11 -6.08 28.73
CA GLY A 40 -7.16 -5.05 29.76
C GLY A 40 -7.31 -3.62 29.23
N SER A 41 -7.83 -2.76 30.11
CA SER A 41 -8.21 -1.38 29.78
C SER A 41 -7.04 -0.44 29.53
N HIS A 42 -5.84 -0.78 29.99
CA HIS A 42 -4.62 0.04 29.81
C HIS A 42 -4.18 0.13 28.35
N TYR A 43 -4.66 -0.76 27.48
CA TYR A 43 -4.44 -0.66 26.04
C TYR A 43 -5.47 0.23 25.32
N PHE A 44 -6.58 0.59 25.98
CA PHE A 44 -7.61 1.46 25.42
C PHE A 44 -7.35 2.90 25.84
N LYS A 45 -7.41 3.82 24.88
CA LYS A 45 -7.36 5.26 25.17
C LYS A 45 -8.78 5.79 25.38
N PRO A 46 -9.02 6.64 26.39
CA PRO A 46 -10.29 7.34 26.51
C PRO A 46 -10.46 8.33 25.36
N LEU A 47 -11.69 8.48 24.89
CA LEU A 47 -12.02 9.33 23.75
C LEU A 47 -11.54 10.77 23.94
N SER A 48 -11.68 11.32 25.15
CA SER A 48 -11.21 12.67 25.50
C SER A 48 -9.72 12.86 25.21
N ARG A 49 -8.88 11.88 25.58
CA ARG A 49 -7.44 11.92 25.33
C ARG A 49 -7.13 11.84 23.84
N THR A 50 -7.89 11.05 23.08
CA THR A 50 -7.74 10.97 21.63
C THR A 50 -8.12 12.29 20.95
N ILE A 51 -9.20 12.94 21.39
CA ILE A 51 -9.63 14.25 20.86
C ILE A 51 -8.55 15.30 21.13
N MET A 52 -8.03 15.38 22.36
CA MET A 52 -6.93 16.30 22.66
C MET A 52 -5.69 16.02 21.83
N GLN A 53 -5.30 14.75 21.67
CA GLN A 53 -4.17 14.38 20.83
C GLN A 53 -4.39 14.73 19.35
N TYR A 54 -5.64 14.73 18.89
CA TYR A 54 -5.99 15.16 17.54
C TYR A 54 -5.92 16.68 17.40
N GLU A 55 -6.41 17.43 18.39
CA GLU A 55 -6.35 18.90 18.42
C GLU A 55 -4.91 19.42 18.52
N GLU A 56 -4.08 18.78 19.34
CA GLU A 56 -2.65 19.08 19.48
C GLU A 56 -1.83 18.63 18.25
N HIS A 57 -2.40 17.79 17.38
CA HIS A 57 -1.74 17.40 16.15
C HIS A 57 -1.86 18.54 15.15
N LEU A 58 -0.73 19.19 14.85
CA LEU A 58 -0.64 20.19 13.78
C LEU A 58 -1.26 19.62 12.50
N GLU A 59 -2.41 20.16 12.07
CA GLU A 59 -3.09 19.70 10.85
C GLU A 59 -2.28 20.14 9.63
N HIS A 60 -1.35 19.30 9.17
CA HIS A 60 -0.53 19.55 7.97
C HIS A 60 -1.32 19.51 6.63
N LYS A 61 -2.65 19.49 6.69
CA LYS A 61 -3.56 19.39 5.55
C LYS A 61 -3.83 20.75 4.89
N PHE A 62 -3.53 21.84 5.58
CA PHE A 62 -3.72 23.21 5.12
C PHE A 62 -2.38 23.95 5.06
N ASP A 63 -2.32 24.98 4.23
CA ASP A 63 -1.13 25.82 4.07
C ASP A 63 -1.32 27.17 4.78
N GLY A 64 -0.35 27.56 5.61
CA GLY A 64 -0.36 28.76 6.44
C GLY A 64 -0.65 28.54 7.93
N GLU A 65 -0.50 29.60 8.74
CA GLU A 65 -0.54 29.54 10.21
C GLU A 65 -1.74 30.26 10.85
N VAL A 66 -2.33 31.28 10.20
CA VAL A 66 -3.44 32.08 10.75
C VAL A 66 -4.38 32.56 9.61
N GLY A 67 -5.71 32.48 9.84
CA GLY A 67 -6.73 33.01 8.93
C GLY A 67 -7.52 31.93 8.19
N ILE A 68 -8.13 32.28 7.05
CA ILE A 68 -8.78 31.31 6.16
C ILE A 68 -7.67 30.62 5.36
N LEU A 69 -7.30 29.40 5.76
CA LEU A 69 -6.20 28.65 5.16
C LEU A 69 -6.67 27.84 3.95
N GLU A 70 -5.87 27.84 2.89
CA GLU A 70 -6.13 27.03 1.71
C GLU A 70 -5.68 25.58 1.94
N ARG A 71 -6.33 24.65 1.24
CA ARG A 71 -5.98 23.23 1.31
C ARG A 71 -4.61 23.02 0.67
N LYS A 72 -3.70 22.35 1.40
CA LYS A 72 -2.33 22.11 0.93
C LYS A 72 -2.35 21.25 -0.33
N HIS A 73 -1.80 21.77 -1.42
CA HIS A 73 -1.64 21.01 -2.66
C HIS A 73 -0.36 20.18 -2.57
N VAL A 74 -0.50 18.86 -2.49
CA VAL A 74 0.64 17.94 -2.44
C VAL A 74 0.91 17.45 -3.85
N GLN A 75 2.01 17.91 -4.45
CA GLN A 75 2.55 17.33 -5.68
C GLN A 75 3.43 16.14 -5.29
N ALA A 76 2.96 14.92 -5.54
CA ALA A 76 3.71 13.70 -5.28
C ALA A 76 4.40 13.24 -6.56
N ASP A 77 5.72 13.08 -6.53
CA ASP A 77 6.50 12.53 -7.65
C ASP A 77 6.32 11.01 -7.80
N GLY A 78 5.83 10.32 -6.76
CA GLY A 78 5.53 8.89 -6.76
C GLY A 78 4.78 8.45 -5.51
N VAL A 79 3.97 7.40 -5.64
CA VAL A 79 3.19 6.83 -4.53
C VAL A 79 3.76 5.46 -4.18
N VAL A 80 4.51 5.39 -3.08
CA VAL A 80 5.13 4.14 -2.61
C VAL A 80 4.16 3.29 -1.80
N TYR A 81 3.27 3.93 -1.03
CA TYR A 81 2.32 3.24 -0.17
C TYR A 81 0.97 3.94 -0.22
N ILE A 82 -0.05 3.23 -0.69
CA ILE A 82 -1.44 3.65 -0.53
C ILE A 82 -1.94 2.95 0.73
N GLY A 83 -2.08 3.71 1.82
CA GLY A 83 -2.82 3.23 2.97
C GLY A 83 -4.26 2.99 2.55
N LYS A 84 -4.65 1.72 2.36
CA LYS A 84 -6.07 1.38 2.29
C LYS A 84 -6.60 1.49 3.71
N GLU A 85 -7.30 2.56 4.04
CA GLU A 85 -8.28 2.51 5.12
C GLU A 85 -9.33 1.49 4.67
N ALA A 86 -9.19 0.27 5.18
CA ALA A 86 -9.87 -0.90 4.63
C ALA A 86 -11.37 -0.83 4.90
N ASN A 87 -12.12 -0.43 3.88
CA ASN A 87 -13.51 -0.87 3.74
C ASN A 87 -13.43 -2.32 3.22
N SER A 88 -13.68 -3.30 4.10
CA SER A 88 -13.67 -4.74 3.86
C SER A 88 -12.29 -5.44 3.85
N ILE A 89 -11.77 -5.68 5.06
CA ILE A 89 -10.59 -6.52 5.38
C ILE A 89 -10.82 -8.03 5.19
N ASP A 90 -12.04 -8.47 4.93
CA ASP A 90 -12.41 -9.90 4.96
C ASP A 90 -12.07 -10.69 3.67
N GLU A 91 -11.76 -10.02 2.55
CA GLU A 91 -11.63 -10.71 1.24
C GLU A 91 -10.20 -10.78 0.67
N GLN A 92 -9.19 -10.21 1.33
CA GLN A 92 -7.82 -10.21 0.80
C GLN A 92 -6.83 -10.72 1.86
N GLU A 93 -6.13 -11.83 1.53
CA GLU A 93 -4.94 -12.26 2.27
C GLU A 93 -3.83 -11.21 2.07
N LEU A 94 -3.85 -10.18 2.91
CA LEU A 94 -2.74 -9.24 3.03
C LEU A 94 -1.56 -9.99 3.65
N ASP A 95 -0.64 -10.48 2.82
CA ASP A 95 0.69 -10.86 3.30
C ASP A 95 1.43 -9.58 3.67
N VAL A 96 1.18 -9.08 4.90
CA VAL A 96 1.68 -7.81 5.45
C VAL A 96 3.22 -7.71 5.45
N LYS A 97 3.91 -8.83 5.18
CA LYS A 97 5.38 -8.90 5.12
C LYS A 97 5.96 -8.51 3.76
N LYS A 98 5.15 -8.39 2.71
CA LYS A 98 5.63 -7.95 1.39
C LYS A 98 5.03 -6.60 1.05
N ALA A 99 5.90 -5.63 0.78
CA ALA A 99 5.48 -4.38 0.17
C ALA A 99 4.78 -4.70 -1.16
N GLN A 100 3.56 -4.20 -1.32
CA GLN A 100 2.85 -4.30 -2.59
C GLN A 100 3.39 -3.20 -3.51
N GLU A 101 4.29 -3.57 -4.40
CA GLU A 101 4.87 -2.63 -5.38
C GLU A 101 3.82 -2.31 -6.45
N PHE A 102 3.41 -1.04 -6.50
CA PHE A 102 2.61 -0.52 -7.60
C PHE A 102 3.56 -0.09 -8.72
N ILE A 103 3.63 -0.93 -9.75
CA ILE A 103 4.47 -0.69 -10.91
C ILE A 103 3.69 0.15 -11.91
N ASP A 104 4.11 1.41 -12.15
CA ASP A 104 3.54 2.23 -13.23
C ASP A 104 3.98 1.68 -14.60
N VAL A 105 3.12 0.85 -15.16
CA VAL A 105 3.35 0.18 -16.44
C VAL A 105 3.44 1.19 -17.60
N GLU A 106 2.72 2.30 -17.54
CA GLU A 106 2.74 3.32 -18.60
C GLU A 106 4.05 4.13 -18.58
N GLU A 107 4.53 4.48 -17.38
CA GLU A 107 5.83 5.14 -17.23
C GLU A 107 6.98 4.25 -17.73
N ILE A 108 6.95 2.96 -17.42
CA ILE A 108 7.91 1.98 -17.91
C ILE A 108 7.91 1.89 -19.43
N LYS A 109 6.72 1.86 -20.06
CA LYS A 109 6.62 1.83 -21.53
C LYS A 109 7.27 3.06 -22.14
N ARG A 110 7.02 4.24 -21.58
CA ARG A 110 7.61 5.51 -22.05
C ARG A 110 9.13 5.48 -21.94
N LYS A 111 9.66 5.12 -20.76
CA LYS A 111 11.12 5.00 -20.53
C LYS A 111 11.78 3.99 -21.48
N ILE A 112 11.15 2.83 -21.73
CA ILE A 112 11.67 1.86 -22.71
C ILE A 112 11.67 2.42 -24.13
N LEU A 113 10.65 3.18 -24.52
CA LEU A 113 10.58 3.80 -25.85
C LEU A 113 11.63 4.90 -26.05
N GLU A 114 11.90 5.69 -25.01
CA GLU A 114 12.90 6.79 -25.00
C GLU A 114 14.35 6.28 -24.89
N MET A 115 14.56 5.12 -24.27
CA MET A 115 15.90 4.57 -24.03
C MET A 115 16.71 4.34 -25.33
N PRO A 116 17.98 4.79 -25.40
CA PRO A 116 18.85 4.55 -26.54
C PRO A 116 19.33 3.08 -26.62
N GLN A 117 19.61 2.62 -27.83
CA GLN A 117 20.08 1.25 -28.10
C GLN A 117 21.34 0.89 -27.31
N LYS A 118 22.25 1.86 -27.13
CA LYS A 118 23.52 1.68 -26.41
C LYS A 118 23.32 1.33 -24.94
N GLU A 119 22.28 1.86 -24.29
CA GLU A 119 21.96 1.53 -22.90
C GLU A 119 21.36 0.14 -22.77
N ALA A 120 20.47 -0.25 -23.70
CA ALA A 120 19.94 -1.60 -23.74
C ALA A 120 21.05 -2.66 -23.96
N GLU A 121 22.06 -2.36 -24.77
CA GLU A 121 23.23 -3.22 -24.99
C GLU A 121 24.11 -3.33 -23.74
N ARG A 122 24.32 -2.22 -23.00
CA ARG A 122 25.01 -2.25 -21.69
C ARG A 122 24.30 -3.16 -20.67
N LEU A 123 22.99 -3.31 -20.79
CA LEU A 123 22.17 -4.20 -19.97
C LEU A 123 22.18 -5.67 -20.46
N GLY A 124 22.90 -5.98 -21.54
CA GLY A 124 22.94 -7.31 -22.12
C GLY A 124 21.65 -7.70 -22.84
N VAL A 125 20.92 -6.71 -23.38
CA VAL A 125 19.79 -6.94 -24.29
C VAL A 125 20.27 -6.67 -25.72
N GLY A 126 20.23 -7.70 -26.56
CA GLY A 126 20.67 -7.59 -27.96
C GLY A 126 19.80 -6.64 -28.78
N ARG A 127 20.40 -6.05 -29.82
CA ARG A 127 19.76 -5.07 -30.72
C ARG A 127 18.42 -5.54 -31.29
N ASN A 128 18.39 -6.73 -31.86
CA ASN A 128 17.18 -7.28 -32.48
C ASN A 128 16.07 -7.49 -31.44
N THR A 129 16.43 -7.94 -30.23
CA THR A 129 15.48 -8.15 -29.14
C THR A 129 14.90 -6.83 -28.66
N PHE A 130 15.73 -5.81 -28.47
CA PHE A 130 15.27 -4.48 -28.03
C PHE A 130 14.35 -3.81 -29.06
N GLN A 131 14.73 -3.86 -30.34
CA GLN A 131 13.89 -3.33 -31.42
C GLN A 131 12.56 -4.10 -31.54
N GLY A 132 12.58 -5.42 -31.37
CA GLY A 132 11.37 -6.23 -31.33
C GLY A 132 10.46 -5.90 -30.14
N ILE A 133 11.01 -5.50 -28.99
CA ILE A 133 10.23 -5.00 -27.85
C ILE A 133 9.61 -3.65 -28.19
N LYS A 134 10.38 -2.68 -28.70
CA LYS A 134 9.84 -1.36 -29.11
C LYS A 134 8.75 -1.47 -30.16
N LYS A 135 8.92 -2.35 -31.15
CA LYS A 135 7.92 -2.59 -32.19
C LYS A 135 6.59 -3.10 -31.58
N ARG A 136 6.64 -4.11 -30.72
CA ARG A 136 5.46 -4.64 -30.03
C ARG A 136 4.78 -3.62 -29.13
N LEU A 137 5.55 -2.76 -28.48
CA LEU A 137 5.03 -1.63 -27.69
C LEU A 137 4.25 -0.64 -28.55
N LYS A 138 4.77 -0.30 -29.74
CA LYS A 138 4.10 0.61 -30.68
C LYS A 138 2.84 0.00 -31.30
N GLU A 139 2.86 -1.29 -31.62
CA GLU A 139 1.76 -1.95 -32.34
C GLU A 139 0.64 -2.43 -31.41
N SER A 140 0.99 -3.08 -30.30
CA SER A 140 0.03 -3.75 -29.42
C SER A 140 -0.18 -3.05 -28.08
N GLY A 141 0.73 -2.15 -27.69
CA GLY A 141 0.73 -1.53 -26.35
C GLY A 141 0.97 -2.51 -25.20
N LYS A 142 1.19 -3.80 -25.48
CA LYS A 142 1.35 -4.85 -24.45
C LYS A 142 2.83 -5.07 -24.12
N LEU A 143 3.15 -5.02 -22.83
CA LEU A 143 4.47 -5.33 -22.29
C LEU A 143 4.37 -6.52 -21.32
N ASN A 144 5.16 -7.57 -21.57
CA ASN A 144 5.25 -8.69 -20.65
C ASN A 144 6.46 -8.52 -19.71
N LEU A 145 6.18 -8.06 -18.48
CA LEU A 145 7.18 -7.81 -17.43
C LEU A 145 7.93 -9.07 -16.97
N ASN A 146 7.41 -10.27 -17.23
CA ASN A 146 8.04 -11.52 -16.81
C ASN A 146 9.19 -11.96 -17.72
N THR A 147 9.33 -11.35 -18.90
CA THR A 147 10.37 -11.70 -19.86
C THR A 147 11.75 -11.31 -19.34
N THR A 148 12.74 -12.20 -19.45
CA THR A 148 14.12 -11.96 -18.99
C THR A 148 14.72 -10.66 -19.53
N ALA A 149 14.47 -10.35 -20.81
CA ALA A 149 14.93 -9.09 -21.42
C ALA A 149 14.27 -7.84 -20.82
N VAL A 150 12.98 -7.93 -20.44
CA VAL A 150 12.24 -6.81 -19.83
C VAL A 150 12.67 -6.62 -18.37
N LYS A 151 12.89 -7.69 -17.61
CA LYS A 151 13.43 -7.63 -16.25
C LYS A 151 14.79 -6.91 -16.18
N LYS A 152 15.67 -7.16 -17.16
CA LYS A 152 16.96 -6.46 -17.27
C LYS A 152 16.80 -4.96 -17.52
N LEU A 153 15.80 -4.55 -18.30
CA LEU A 153 15.49 -3.15 -18.57
C LEU A 153 14.87 -2.44 -17.34
N LEU A 154 14.06 -3.16 -16.56
CA LEU A 154 13.41 -2.64 -15.35
C LEU A 154 14.40 -2.30 -14.22
N ASN A 155 15.52 -3.02 -14.13
CA ASN A 155 16.56 -2.76 -13.12
C ASN A 155 17.16 -1.34 -13.16
N ILE A 156 17.05 -0.61 -14.28
CA ILE A 156 17.45 0.81 -14.36
C ILE A 156 16.27 1.76 -14.18
N ILE A 157 15.07 1.34 -14.61
CA ILE A 157 13.88 2.20 -14.60
C ILE A 157 13.32 2.39 -13.20
N CYS A 158 13.50 1.37 -12.34
CA CYS A 158 13.04 1.34 -10.95
C CYS A 158 14.18 1.47 -9.92
N ALA A 159 15.42 1.72 -10.35
CA ALA A 159 16.54 2.08 -9.48
C ALA A 159 16.64 3.60 -9.34
#